data_AF-A0A7W8ZUN4-F1
#
_entry.id   AF-A0A7W8ZUN4-F1
#
_cell.length_a   1.000
_cell.length_b   1.000
_cell.length_c   1.000
_cell.angle_alpha   90.00
_cell.angle_beta   90.00
_cell.angle_gamma   90.00
#
_symmetry.space_group_name_H-M   'P 1'
#
loop_
_entity.id
_entity.type
_entity.pdbx_description
1 polymer ?
#
loop_
_entity_poly.entity_id
_entity_poly.type
_entity_poly.pdbx_seq_one_letter_code
_entity_poly.pdbx_strand_id
1 'polypeptide(L)'
;MLRDDPDSAHFIAFVYPAVKAQLGRLGWRLHKSAYFSIPTIGVGIDSTSVTFWEAGMMGPTLTLAGSEIASVTVAPVSDGYRNHPAIQLRLNTSNRSKVLDLNLRDVRHRNLSSAELSEARDRIPLMR
;
A
#
# COMPACT_ATOMS: atom_id res chain seq x y z
N MET A 1 13.98 -5.07 -18.86
CA MET A 1 12.69 -5.77 -18.82
C MET A 1 12.59 -6.46 -17.48
N LEU A 2 11.81 -5.92 -16.54
CA LEU A 2 11.76 -6.38 -15.14
C LEU A 2 10.47 -5.84 -14.47
N ARG A 3 9.33 -5.96 -15.15
CA ARG A 3 8.06 -5.36 -14.68
C ARG A 3 7.03 -6.35 -14.11
N ASP A 4 7.32 -7.65 -14.14
CA ASP A 4 6.35 -8.70 -13.77
C ASP A 4 6.87 -9.65 -12.68
N ASP A 5 7.95 -9.30 -11.98
CA ASP A 5 8.48 -10.14 -10.90
C ASP A 5 7.69 -9.90 -9.60
N PRO A 6 6.98 -10.90 -9.04
CA PRO A 6 6.34 -10.77 -7.72
C PRO A 6 7.34 -10.45 -6.58
N ASP A 7 8.65 -10.69 -6.77
CA ASP A 7 9.71 -10.25 -5.84
C ASP A 7 9.99 -8.73 -5.91
N SER A 8 9.33 -8.00 -6.83
CA SER A 8 9.36 -6.53 -6.88
C SER A 8 8.57 -5.87 -5.73
N ALA A 9 7.72 -6.63 -5.03
CA ALA A 9 7.07 -6.14 -3.83
C ALA A 9 8.11 -5.99 -2.71
N HIS A 10 8.40 -4.74 -2.35
CA HIS A 10 9.37 -4.43 -1.30
C HIS A 10 8.77 -4.66 0.10
N PHE A 11 7.44 -4.59 0.18
CA PHE A 11 6.68 -4.69 1.42
C PHE A 11 5.41 -5.51 1.18
N ILE A 12 4.79 -5.92 2.28
CA ILE A 12 3.40 -6.37 2.30
C ILE A 12 2.55 -5.41 3.14
N ALA A 13 1.27 -5.28 2.82
CA ALA A 13 0.32 -4.53 3.63
C ALA A 13 -0.92 -5.37 3.95
N PHE A 14 -1.37 -5.30 5.21
CA PHE A 14 -2.66 -5.86 5.59
C PHE A 14 -3.79 -4.93 5.12
N VAL A 15 -4.76 -5.53 4.43
CA VAL A 15 -5.93 -4.82 3.91
C VAL A 15 -7.06 -4.90 4.93
N TYR A 16 -6.93 -4.12 6.00
CA TYR A 16 -7.98 -3.91 7.00
C TYR A 16 -9.23 -3.27 6.35
N PRO A 17 -10.43 -3.33 6.98
CA PRO A 17 -11.66 -2.80 6.38
C PRO A 17 -11.56 -1.34 5.89
N ALA A 18 -10.86 -0.47 6.63
CA ALA A 18 -10.62 0.92 6.24
C ALA A 18 -9.75 1.02 4.96
N VAL A 19 -8.64 0.27 4.92
CA VAL A 19 -7.72 0.20 3.77
C VAL A 19 -8.41 -0.39 2.55
N LYS A 20 -9.22 -1.44 2.74
CA LYS A 20 -10.04 -2.05 1.69
C LYS A 20 -10.96 -1.02 1.03
N ALA A 21 -11.64 -0.20 1.84
CA ALA A 21 -12.53 0.84 1.34
C ALA A 21 -11.76 1.97 0.62
N GLN A 22 -10.56 2.33 1.10
CA GLN A 22 -9.69 3.32 0.45
C GLN A 22 -9.21 2.82 -0.92
N LEU A 23 -8.64 1.61 -0.97
CA LEU A 23 -8.22 0.94 -2.21
C LEU A 23 -9.38 0.78 -3.20
N GLY A 24 -10.56 0.37 -2.72
CA GLY A 24 -11.76 0.24 -3.55
C GLY A 24 -12.16 1.54 -4.25
N ARG A 25 -11.98 2.69 -3.60
CA ARG A 25 -12.25 4.02 -4.18
C ARG A 25 -11.21 4.45 -5.21
N LEU A 26 -10.03 3.85 -5.18
CA LEU A 26 -8.97 3.99 -6.18
C LEU A 26 -9.13 3.00 -7.35
N GLY A 27 -10.21 2.21 -7.35
CA GLY A 27 -10.49 1.23 -8.39
C GLY A 27 -9.89 -0.16 -8.16
N TRP A 28 -9.20 -0.38 -7.03
CA TRP A 28 -8.74 -1.71 -6.67
C TRP A 28 -9.92 -2.63 -6.38
N ARG A 29 -9.89 -3.84 -6.93
CA ARG A 29 -10.89 -4.87 -6.69
C ARG A 29 -10.17 -6.11 -6.17
N LEU A 30 -10.78 -6.79 -5.20
CA LEU A 30 -10.28 -8.07 -4.74
C LEU A 30 -10.75 -9.14 -5.73
N HIS A 31 -9.83 -9.78 -6.43
CA HIS A 31 -10.15 -10.74 -7.50
C HIS A 31 -10.27 -12.17 -6.99
N LYS A 32 -9.42 -12.57 -6.04
CA LYS A 32 -9.44 -13.90 -5.42
C LYS A 32 -8.86 -13.83 -4.00
N SER A 33 -9.73 -13.92 -2.99
CA SER A 33 -9.31 -14.55 -1.73
C SER A 33 -10.47 -15.31 -1.13
N ALA A 34 -10.39 -16.64 -1.22
CA ALA A 34 -11.06 -17.50 -0.26
C ALA A 34 -10.37 -17.35 1.11
N TYR A 35 -11.14 -17.54 2.18
CA TYR A 35 -10.76 -17.70 3.60
C TYR A 35 -10.56 -16.45 4.47
N PHE A 36 -11.47 -16.31 5.45
CA PHE A 36 -11.35 -16.11 6.91
C PHE A 36 -10.17 -15.34 7.56
N SER A 37 -9.18 -14.84 6.82
CA SER A 37 -8.03 -14.07 7.30
C SER A 37 -7.95 -12.73 6.58
N ILE A 38 -7.37 -11.72 7.23
CA ILE A 38 -7.25 -10.37 6.67
C ILE A 38 -6.37 -10.45 5.41
N PRO A 39 -6.87 -10.04 4.22
CA PRO A 39 -6.10 -10.16 3.00
C PRO A 39 -4.84 -9.30 3.06
N THR A 40 -3.76 -9.81 2.47
CA THR A 40 -2.49 -9.08 2.32
C THR A 40 -2.27 -8.74 0.85
N ILE A 41 -1.68 -7.58 0.59
CA ILE A 41 -1.23 -7.17 -0.74
C ILE A 41 0.26 -6.89 -0.73
N GLY A 42 0.95 -7.20 -1.83
CA GLY A 42 2.31 -6.74 -2.07
C GLY A 42 2.32 -5.26 -2.41
N VAL A 43 3.31 -4.52 -1.91
CA VAL A 43 3.50 -3.09 -2.19
C VAL A 43 4.92 -2.90 -2.73
N GLY A 44 5.00 -2.44 -3.98
CA GLY A 44 6.24 -2.00 -4.61
C GLY A 44 6.34 -0.48 -4.57
N ILE A 45 7.52 0.04 -4.23
CA ILE A 45 7.82 1.48 -4.26
C ILE A 45 8.99 1.66 -5.23
N ASP A 46 8.74 2.35 -6.34
CA ASP A 46 9.76 2.71 -7.32
C ASP A 46 9.98 4.23 -7.36
N SER A 47 10.93 4.71 -8.18
CA SER A 47 11.29 6.13 -8.27
C SER A 47 10.19 7.05 -8.81
N THR A 48 9.10 6.49 -9.34
CA THR A 48 8.04 7.20 -10.07
C THR A 48 6.62 6.77 -9.67
N SER A 49 6.45 5.65 -8.99
CA SER A 49 5.15 5.08 -8.69
C SER A 49 5.16 4.18 -7.44
N VAL A 50 3.96 3.95 -6.92
CA VAL A 50 3.67 2.91 -5.92
C VAL A 50 2.73 1.89 -6.56
N THR A 51 3.12 0.62 -6.56
CA THR A 51 2.36 -0.48 -7.19
C THR A 51 1.84 -1.46 -6.15
N PHE A 52 0.65 -2.02 -6.40
CA PHE A 52 -0.02 -2.94 -5.49
C PHE A 52 -0.31 -4.26 -6.19
N TRP A 53 0.02 -5.37 -5.53
CA TRP A 53 -0.01 -6.71 -6.11
C TRP A 53 -0.90 -7.62 -5.27
N GLU A 54 -1.90 -8.24 -5.93
CA GLU A 54 -2.71 -9.28 -5.31
C GLU A 54 -2.07 -10.65 -5.59
N ALA A 55 -2.08 -11.53 -4.60
CA ALA A 55 -1.51 -12.86 -4.74
C ALA A 55 -2.15 -13.64 -5.89
N GLY A 56 -1.31 -14.22 -6.77
CA GLY A 56 -1.76 -15.00 -7.92
C GLY A 56 -2.20 -14.19 -9.14
N MET A 57 -2.03 -12.87 -9.14
CA MET A 57 -2.25 -12.02 -10.32
C MET A 57 -0.95 -11.86 -11.12
N MET A 58 -1.06 -11.84 -12.45
CA MET A 58 0.04 -11.42 -13.34
C MET A 58 0.02 -9.90 -13.46
N GLY A 59 0.99 -9.23 -12.83
CA GLY A 59 1.12 -7.77 -12.87
C GLY A 59 0.48 -7.03 -11.68
N PRO A 60 0.73 -5.70 -11.57
CA PRO A 60 0.17 -4.88 -10.51
C PRO A 60 -1.34 -4.68 -10.72
N THR A 61 -2.10 -4.86 -9.65
CA THR A 61 -3.57 -4.65 -9.61
C THR A 61 -4.00 -3.20 -9.41
N LEU A 62 -3.09 -2.36 -8.93
CA LEU A 62 -3.24 -0.90 -8.87
C LEU A 62 -1.85 -0.27 -9.00
N THR A 63 -1.76 0.84 -9.70
CA THR A 63 -0.54 1.67 -9.77
C THR A 63 -0.93 3.11 -9.48
N LEU A 64 -0.24 3.74 -8.54
CA LEU A 64 -0.34 5.16 -8.24
C LEU A 64 0.93 5.84 -8.73
N ALA A 65 0.81 6.77 -9.67
CA ALA A 65 1.93 7.59 -10.08
C ALA A 65 2.33 8.54 -8.95
N GLY A 66 3.62 8.87 -8.85
CA GLY A 66 4.13 9.81 -7.84
C GLY A 66 3.51 11.21 -7.95
N SER A 67 3.08 11.62 -9.16
CA SER A 67 2.31 12.85 -9.39
C SER A 67 0.92 12.84 -8.74
N GLU A 68 0.37 11.66 -8.44
CA GLU A 68 -0.91 11.51 -7.75
C GLU A 68 -0.75 11.58 -6.22
N ILE A 69 0.48 11.56 -5.69
CA ILE A 69 0.77 11.57 -4.26
C ILE A 69 1.11 13.00 -3.82
N ALA A 70 0.21 13.62 -3.07
CA ALA A 70 0.36 15.00 -2.58
C ALA A 70 1.27 15.10 -1.35
N SER A 71 1.17 14.13 -0.43
CA SER A 71 2.01 14.10 0.78
C SER A 71 2.07 12.70 1.35
N VAL A 72 3.12 12.43 2.12
CA VAL A 72 3.27 11.17 2.86
C VAL A 72 3.57 11.46 4.32
N THR A 73 2.81 10.85 5.22
CA THR A 73 3.05 10.93 6.67
C THR A 73 3.03 9.54 7.29
N VAL A 74 3.52 9.43 8.52
CA VAL A 74 3.34 8.22 9.34
C VAL A 74 2.16 8.49 10.27
N ALA A 75 1.14 7.64 10.21
CA ALA A 75 -0.07 7.74 11.01
C ALA A 75 -0.56 6.34 11.40
N PRO A 76 -1.25 6.16 12.53
CA PRO A 76 -1.80 4.87 12.88
C PRO A 76 -3.01 4.52 12.01
N VAL A 77 -3.14 3.25 11.62
CA VAL A 77 -4.35 2.66 11.04
C VAL A 77 -4.99 1.68 12.03
N SER A 78 -6.31 1.73 12.17
CA SER A 78 -7.04 0.84 13.06
C SER A 78 -7.48 -0.43 12.33
N ASP A 79 -7.32 -1.59 12.97
CA ASP A 79 -7.93 -2.85 12.55
C ASP A 79 -9.30 -3.11 13.17
N GLY A 80 -9.82 -2.17 13.97
CA GLY A 80 -11.05 -2.28 14.76
C GLY A 80 -10.82 -2.66 16.24
N TYR A 81 -9.63 -3.14 16.59
CA TYR A 81 -9.26 -3.52 17.96
C TYR A 81 -8.04 -2.76 18.47
N ARG A 82 -7.04 -2.54 17.61
CA ARG A 82 -5.77 -1.89 17.94
C ARG A 82 -5.37 -0.95 16.81
N ASN A 83 -4.49 -0.02 17.15
CA ASN A 83 -3.84 0.87 16.19
C ASN A 83 -2.49 0.26 15.78
N HIS A 84 -2.22 0.27 14.48
CA HIS A 84 -0.97 -0.20 13.90
C HIS A 84 -0.27 0.95 13.19
N PRO A 85 1.06 1.08 13.29
CA PRO A 85 1.80 2.08 12.52
C PRO A 85 1.57 1.91 11.02
N ALA A 86 1.27 2.99 10.30
CA ALA A 86 1.06 2.96 8.86
C ALA A 86 1.68 4.17 8.19
N ILE A 87 1.95 4.01 6.90
CA ILE A 87 2.19 5.14 6.02
C ILE A 87 0.85 5.62 5.50
N GLN A 88 0.59 6.91 5.66
CA GLN A 88 -0.57 7.57 5.09
C GLN A 88 -0.15 8.33 3.83
N LEU A 89 -0.70 7.91 2.70
CA LEU A 89 -0.57 8.59 1.41
C LEU A 89 -1.74 9.53 1.24
N ARG A 90 -1.46 10.84 1.11
CA ARG A 90 -2.48 11.80 0.69
C ARG A 90 -2.43 11.91 -0.83
N LEU A 91 -3.57 11.74 -1.49
CA LEU A 91 -3.65 11.65 -2.93
C LEU A 91 -4.34 12.88 -3.55
N ASN A 92 -3.83 13.34 -4.69
CA ASN A 92 -4.39 14.42 -5.51
C ASN A 92 -5.15 13.85 -6.72
N THR A 93 -6.11 12.96 -6.48
CA THR A 93 -6.92 12.34 -7.53
C THR A 93 -8.29 12.99 -7.64
N SER A 94 -8.88 12.92 -8.84
CA SER A 94 -10.26 13.33 -9.12
C SER A 94 -11.31 12.45 -8.40
N ASN A 95 -10.94 11.22 -8.01
CA ASN A 95 -11.81 10.28 -7.30
C ASN A 95 -11.66 10.40 -5.78
N ARG A 96 -12.78 10.52 -5.06
CA ARG A 96 -12.78 10.78 -3.61
C ARG A 96 -12.47 9.53 -2.77
N SER A 97 -11.21 9.40 -2.40
CA SER A 97 -10.74 9.35 -1.01
C SER A 97 -9.28 9.74 -1.09
N LYS A 98 -8.96 10.92 -0.56
CA LYS A 98 -7.63 11.53 -0.68
C LYS A 98 -6.60 10.88 0.23
N VAL A 99 -6.90 9.72 0.80
CA VAL A 99 -6.10 9.09 1.85
C VAL A 99 -6.07 7.60 1.61
N LEU A 100 -4.86 7.04 1.58
CA LEU A 100 -4.62 5.61 1.58
C LEU A 100 -3.65 5.30 2.73
N ASP A 101 -4.11 4.53 3.70
CA ASP A 101 -3.32 4.11 4.85
C ASP A 101 -2.76 2.70 4.59
N LEU A 102 -1.45 2.53 4.75
CA LEU A 102 -0.74 1.28 4.47
C LEU A 102 0.07 0.86 5.70
N ASN A 103 -0.39 -0.17 6.41
CA ASN A 103 0.42 -0.85 7.42
C ASN A 103 1.49 -1.69 6.71
N LEU A 104 2.62 -1.07 6.37
CA LEU A 104 3.71 -1.78 5.72
C LEU A 104 4.39 -2.74 6.70
N ARG A 105 4.71 -3.92 6.18
CA ARG A 105 5.49 -4.97 6.83
C ARG A 105 6.57 -5.47 5.90
N ASP A 106 7.62 -6.02 6.47
CA ASP A 106 8.58 -6.86 5.76
C ASP A 106 7.83 -8.04 5.12
N VAL A 107 8.29 -8.51 3.95
CA VAL A 107 7.88 -9.75 3.28
C VAL A 107 7.85 -10.98 4.20
N ARG A 108 8.58 -10.97 5.32
CA ARG A 108 8.51 -11.98 6.41
C ARG A 108 7.38 -11.74 7.43
N HIS A 109 6.40 -10.89 7.12
CA HIS A 109 5.25 -10.51 7.97
C HIS A 109 5.58 -9.81 9.30
N ARG A 110 6.82 -9.35 9.48
CA ARG A 110 7.22 -8.60 10.68
C ARG A 110 6.76 -7.16 10.58
N ASN A 111 6.30 -6.61 11.70
CA ASN A 111 6.03 -5.18 11.80
C ASN A 111 7.35 -4.43 11.58
N LEU A 112 7.30 -3.39 10.75
CA LEU A 112 8.41 -2.47 10.59
C LEU A 112 8.58 -1.62 11.86
N SER A 113 9.82 -1.38 12.25
CA SER A 113 10.18 -0.37 13.23
C SER A 113 9.86 1.04 12.74
N SER A 114 9.86 2.03 13.64
CA SER A 114 9.65 3.43 13.26
C SER A 114 10.72 3.95 12.28
N ALA A 115 11.95 3.43 12.36
CA ALA A 115 13.03 3.77 11.43
C ALA A 115 12.73 3.20 10.03
N GLU A 116 12.40 1.92 9.94
CA GLU A 116 12.06 1.25 8.66
C GLU A 116 10.82 1.85 8.00
N LEU A 117 9.82 2.27 8.78
CA LEU A 117 8.67 3.02 8.25
C LEU A 117 9.05 4.40 7.73
N SER A 118 10.01 5.07 8.39
CA SER A 118 10.51 6.36 7.93
C SER A 118 11.34 6.20 6.64
N GLU A 119 12.16 5.16 6.54
CA GLU A 119 12.89 4.84 5.31
C GLU A 119 11.94 4.49 4.16
N ALA A 120 10.91 3.68 4.43
CA ALA A 120 9.87 3.37 3.45
C ALA A 120 9.10 4.63 3.02
N ARG A 121 8.82 5.55 3.96
CA ARG A 121 8.22 6.86 3.68
C ARG A 121 9.09 7.68 2.72
N ASP A 122 10.39 7.76 3.00
CA ASP A 122 11.34 8.58 2.26
C ASP A 122 11.62 8.04 0.85
N ARG A 123 11.29 6.76 0.60
CA ARG A 123 11.34 6.14 -0.72
C ARG A 123 10.13 6.47 -1.61
N ILE A 124 9.03 6.97 -1.05
CA ILE A 124 7.82 7.22 -1.84
C ILE A 124 8.04 8.43 -2.75
N PRO A 125 7.82 8.29 -4.06
CA PRO A 125 8.10 9.36 -5.01
C PRO A 125 7.05 10.47 -4.88
N LEU A 126 7.45 11.58 -4.26
CA LEU A 126 6.69 12.82 -4.26
C LEU A 126 7.19 13.71 -5.40
N MET A 127 6.34 13.97 -6.39
CA MET A 127 6.63 15.03 -7.37
C MET A 127 6.36 16.39 -6.72
N ARG A 128 7.42 17.20 -6.61
CA ARG A 128 7.35 18.58 -6.11
C ARG A 128 6.72 19.52 -7.12
#